data_AF-A0A4X2LRS4-F1
#
_entry.id   AF-A0A4X2LRS4-F1
#
_cell.length_a   1.000
_cell.length_b   1.000
_cell.length_c   1.000
_cell.angle_alpha   90.00
_cell.angle_beta   90.00
_cell.angle_gamma   90.00
#
_symmetry.space_group_name_H-M   'P 1'
#
loop_
_entity.id
_entity.type
_entity.pdbx_description
1 polymer ?
#
loop_
_entity_poly.entity_id
_entity_poly.type
_entity_poly.pdbx_seq_one_letter_code
_entity_poly.pdbx_strand_id
1 'polypeptide(L)'
;YIEELSWLSEGRRELSGETFCAIMESSVAIFLYLKTLNFERNHDLQVLAYLCSCDKDSVALVWCLLGKTEDEILIVDGEFLPQSHLDLLSDPNFKAVASIITVNNHKYGYGHSSKLLFKMVGSFHNSTNNALVFQFSHIFSNIYHFPFLELVADEYFGVTEYTLELRDQLLDIMGNVFFVISGPKTSQYHIASGSPTYMYEFQHRSSFWGNMKPENVKADHGDDIFPVLGAPFLKGDGPMLSRKGASEEEKQLSRTMMKYWANFARNGDPNGEDLLKWPAYDQNKQHLEFDINITIGKELKDKKLEFWSKTQSQKMISSAVLHSSFHSLASNSLLLTLLTFMIS
;
A
#
# COMPACT_ATOMS: atom_id res chain seq x y z
N TYR A 1 -1.98 -16.53 -11.84
CA TYR A 1 -1.86 -15.26 -12.61
C TYR A 1 -0.93 -15.38 -13.82
N ILE A 2 0.36 -15.72 -13.70
CA ILE A 2 1.26 -15.88 -14.87
C ILE A 2 0.71 -16.89 -15.87
N GLU A 3 0.22 -18.04 -15.41
CA GLU A 3 -0.36 -19.06 -16.29
C GLU A 3 -1.60 -18.56 -17.03
N GLU A 4 -2.40 -17.70 -16.39
CA GLU A 4 -3.58 -17.07 -16.99
C GLU A 4 -3.19 -16.02 -18.04
N LEU A 5 -2.16 -15.22 -17.77
CA LEU A 5 -1.58 -14.30 -18.75
C LEU A 5 -0.98 -15.06 -19.94
N SER A 6 -0.27 -16.16 -19.67
CA SER A 6 0.26 -17.05 -20.72
C SER A 6 -0.89 -17.59 -21.57
N TRP A 7 -1.93 -18.15 -20.94
CA TRP A 7 -3.13 -18.64 -21.64
C TRP A 7 -3.81 -17.55 -22.48
N LEU A 8 -3.96 -16.34 -21.93
CA LEU A 8 -4.52 -15.19 -22.66
C LEU A 8 -3.64 -14.79 -23.86
N SER A 9 -2.32 -14.79 -23.71
CA SER A 9 -1.38 -14.46 -24.81
C SER A 9 -1.40 -15.53 -25.90
N GLU A 10 -1.52 -16.80 -25.53
CA GLU A 10 -1.59 -17.93 -26.46
C GLU A 10 -2.92 -17.97 -27.21
N GLY A 11 -4.03 -17.68 -26.51
CA GLY A 11 -5.36 -17.56 -27.11
C GLY A 11 -5.55 -16.28 -27.94
N ARG A 12 -4.78 -15.21 -27.68
CA ARG A 12 -4.86 -13.92 -28.40
C ARG A 12 -3.84 -13.74 -29.52
N ARG A 13 -3.06 -14.77 -29.90
CA ARG A 13 -2.09 -14.69 -31.02
C ARG A 13 -2.67 -14.21 -32.36
N GLU A 14 -3.99 -14.16 -32.52
CA GLU A 14 -4.66 -13.55 -33.69
C GLU A 14 -4.75 -12.01 -33.66
N LEU A 15 -4.44 -11.35 -32.54
CA LEU A 15 -4.42 -9.88 -32.40
C LEU A 15 -2.97 -9.39 -32.31
N SER A 16 -2.34 -9.14 -33.45
CA SER A 16 -0.96 -8.65 -33.55
C SER A 16 -0.79 -7.24 -32.94
N GLY A 17 0.21 -7.05 -32.07
CA GLY A 17 0.72 -5.71 -31.66
C GLY A 17 0.71 -5.38 -30.16
N GLU A 18 0.81 -6.36 -29.27
CA GLU A 18 0.63 -6.17 -27.81
C GLU A 18 1.64 -5.18 -27.19
N THR A 19 1.18 -3.98 -26.85
CA THR A 19 1.81 -3.14 -25.83
C THR A 19 1.31 -3.56 -24.46
N PHE A 20 2.20 -4.09 -23.62
CA PHE A 20 1.89 -4.35 -22.22
C PHE A 20 1.87 -3.02 -21.45
N CYS A 21 0.77 -2.78 -20.75
CA CYS A 21 0.64 -1.67 -19.81
C CYS A 21 0.06 -2.19 -18.50
N ALA A 22 0.38 -1.53 -17.39
CA ALA A 22 -0.10 -1.89 -16.06
C ALA A 22 -0.92 -0.75 -15.47
N ILE A 23 -2.00 -1.08 -14.77
CA ILE A 23 -2.71 -0.11 -13.94
C ILE A 23 -2.73 -0.65 -12.52
N MET A 24 -2.03 0.07 -11.64
CA MET A 24 -1.84 -0.29 -10.23
C MET A 24 -2.81 0.53 -9.39
N GLU A 25 -4.01 -0.02 -9.21
CA GLU A 25 -5.03 0.61 -8.39
C GLU A 25 -4.63 0.52 -6.92
N SER A 26 -4.32 1.67 -6.34
CA SER A 26 -4.57 1.88 -4.92
C SER A 26 -3.72 0.95 -4.00
N SER A 27 -2.70 0.31 -4.58
CA SER A 27 -1.69 -0.57 -3.99
C SER A 27 -0.55 -0.81 -5.01
N VAL A 28 0.67 -1.00 -4.51
CA VAL A 28 1.89 -1.24 -5.30
C VAL A 28 2.81 -2.21 -4.54
N ALA A 29 3.79 -2.80 -5.21
CA ALA A 29 4.72 -3.75 -4.58
C ALA A 29 5.61 -3.10 -3.51
N ILE A 30 5.89 -1.79 -3.61
CA ILE A 30 6.59 -1.07 -2.55
C ILE A 30 5.67 -0.96 -1.35
N PHE A 31 5.97 -1.76 -0.34
CA PHE A 31 5.39 -1.61 0.99
C PHE A 31 6.51 -1.17 1.92
N LEU A 32 6.65 0.14 2.11
CA LEU A 32 7.82 0.73 2.78
C LEU A 32 8.10 0.13 4.16
N TYR A 33 7.11 -0.50 4.81
CA TYR A 33 7.21 -0.87 6.23
C TYR A 33 7.05 -2.36 6.54
N LEU A 34 6.87 -3.20 5.52
CA LEU A 34 6.97 -4.66 5.63
C LEU A 34 8.24 -5.14 4.93
N LYS A 35 9.40 -4.79 5.50
CA LYS A 35 10.59 -5.61 5.27
C LYS A 35 10.52 -6.73 6.28
N THR A 36 10.05 -7.91 5.89
CA THR A 36 10.29 -9.13 6.66
C THR A 36 11.80 -9.37 6.63
N LEU A 37 12.48 -9.05 7.73
CA LEU A 37 13.89 -9.42 7.85
C LEU A 37 13.97 -10.95 7.84
N ASN A 38 15.00 -11.52 7.21
CA ASN A 38 15.19 -12.99 7.17
C ASN A 38 15.14 -13.66 8.55
N PHE A 39 15.47 -12.91 9.61
CA PHE A 39 15.36 -13.33 11.02
C PHE A 39 13.91 -13.36 11.52
N GLU A 40 13.12 -12.32 11.21
CA GLU A 40 11.68 -12.27 11.53
C GLU A 40 10.94 -13.39 10.80
N ARG A 41 11.28 -13.67 9.53
CA ARG A 41 10.74 -14.82 8.79
C ARG A 41 10.94 -16.15 9.51
N ASN A 42 12.15 -16.41 10.03
CA ASN A 42 12.41 -17.65 10.77
C ASN A 42 11.66 -17.70 12.09
N HIS A 43 11.43 -16.56 12.73
CA HIS A 43 10.61 -16.46 13.93
C HIS A 43 9.12 -16.67 13.63
N ASP A 44 8.59 -16.04 12.58
CA ASP A 44 7.21 -16.15 12.14
C ASP A 44 6.88 -17.59 11.72
N LEU A 45 7.79 -18.25 10.99
CA LEU A 45 7.65 -19.67 10.66
C LEU A 45 7.64 -20.56 11.93
N GLN A 46 8.40 -20.22 12.96
CA GLN A 46 8.35 -20.93 14.24
C GLN A 46 7.05 -20.67 15.02
N VAL A 47 6.50 -19.45 14.94
CA VAL A 47 5.21 -19.10 15.51
C VAL A 47 4.08 -19.82 14.78
N LEU A 48 4.11 -19.84 13.44
CA LEU A 48 3.17 -20.60 12.61
C LEU A 48 3.26 -22.10 12.91
N ALA A 49 4.48 -22.65 13.01
CA ALA A 49 4.67 -24.04 13.40
C ALA A 49 4.02 -24.33 14.76
N TYR A 50 4.22 -23.46 15.74
CA TYR A 50 3.61 -23.59 17.06
C TYR A 50 2.07 -23.49 17.02
N LEU A 51 1.51 -22.47 16.35
CA LEU A 51 0.07 -22.23 16.27
C LEU A 51 -0.67 -23.33 15.50
N CYS A 52 -0.03 -23.90 14.47
CA CYS A 52 -0.59 -24.95 13.65
C CYS A 52 -0.31 -26.37 14.16
N SER A 53 0.40 -26.48 15.30
CA SER A 53 0.92 -27.74 15.86
C SER A 53 1.76 -28.55 14.88
N CYS A 54 2.57 -27.84 14.08
CA CYS A 54 3.52 -28.39 13.12
C CYS A 54 4.94 -28.45 13.69
N ASP A 55 5.76 -29.31 13.11
CA ASP A 55 7.20 -29.29 13.38
C ASP A 55 7.82 -28.01 12.81
N LYS A 56 8.91 -27.54 13.43
CA LYS A 56 9.66 -26.34 13.03
C LYS A 56 10.66 -26.62 11.91
N ASP A 57 10.89 -27.89 11.58
CA ASP A 57 11.67 -28.27 10.40
C ASP A 57 11.00 -27.74 9.12
N SER A 58 11.77 -27.07 8.26
CA SER A 58 11.23 -26.34 7.11
C SER A 58 10.44 -27.23 6.14
N VAL A 59 10.84 -28.49 5.98
CA VAL A 59 10.16 -29.42 5.07
C VAL A 59 8.91 -30.00 5.75
N ALA A 60 9.03 -30.44 7.00
CA ALA A 60 7.90 -30.95 7.77
C ALA A 60 6.82 -29.87 8.01
N LEU A 61 7.23 -28.61 8.21
CA LEU A 61 6.36 -27.46 8.34
C LEU A 61 5.55 -27.24 7.06
N VAL A 62 6.19 -27.24 5.89
CA VAL A 62 5.51 -27.07 4.60
C VAL A 62 4.47 -28.17 4.38
N TRP A 63 4.82 -29.43 4.59
CA TRP A 63 3.85 -30.54 4.48
C TRP A 63 2.69 -30.44 5.45
N CYS A 64 2.95 -29.99 6.68
CA CYS A 64 1.93 -29.77 7.69
C CYS A 64 0.99 -28.59 7.32
N LEU A 65 1.55 -27.49 6.81
CA LEU A 65 0.78 -26.31 6.37
C LEU A 65 -0.03 -26.59 5.10
N LEU A 66 0.49 -27.37 4.14
CA LEU A 66 -0.24 -27.83 2.96
C LEU A 66 -1.46 -28.71 3.31
N GLY A 67 -1.49 -29.27 4.52
CA GLY A 67 -2.65 -29.97 5.08
C GLY A 67 -3.67 -29.06 5.78
N LYS A 68 -3.44 -27.74 5.82
CA LYS A 68 -4.34 -26.72 6.39
C LYS A 68 -5.05 -25.94 5.29
N THR A 69 -6.13 -25.25 5.64
CA THR A 69 -6.92 -24.43 4.71
C THR A 69 -6.20 -23.12 4.37
N GLU A 70 -6.28 -22.71 3.11
CA GLU A 70 -5.43 -21.70 2.43
C GLU A 70 -5.38 -20.30 3.05
N ASP A 71 -4.16 -19.72 3.01
CA ASP A 71 -3.85 -18.30 2.79
C ASP A 71 -2.47 -18.23 2.07
N GLU A 72 -2.35 -17.45 1.00
CA GLU A 72 -1.09 -17.28 0.23
C GLU A 72 -0.21 -16.17 0.83
N ILE A 73 1.11 -16.41 0.91
CA ILE A 73 2.11 -15.43 1.36
C ILE A 73 3.04 -15.10 0.18
N LEU A 74 3.16 -13.82 -0.16
CA LEU A 74 4.16 -13.32 -1.13
C LEU A 74 5.57 -13.43 -0.53
N ILE A 75 6.46 -14.20 -1.19
CA ILE A 75 7.81 -14.50 -0.72
C ILE A 75 8.81 -14.22 -1.85
N VAL A 76 9.99 -13.69 -1.52
CA VAL A 76 11.15 -13.68 -2.43
C VAL A 76 11.61 -15.13 -2.57
N ASP A 77 11.20 -15.78 -3.65
CA ASP A 77 11.34 -17.21 -3.89
C ASP A 77 12.54 -17.56 -4.77
N GLY A 78 13.19 -16.57 -5.39
CA GLY A 78 14.32 -16.79 -6.30
C GLY A 78 13.90 -17.17 -7.73
N GLU A 79 12.61 -17.41 -7.97
CA GLU A 79 12.06 -17.78 -9.28
C GLU A 79 11.11 -16.69 -9.81
N PHE A 80 9.96 -16.48 -9.16
CA PHE A 80 9.00 -15.43 -9.53
C PHE A 80 9.49 -14.04 -9.08
N LEU A 81 9.99 -13.94 -7.85
CA LEU A 81 10.65 -12.77 -7.30
C LEU A 81 12.12 -13.13 -7.01
N PRO A 82 13.05 -12.86 -7.95
CA PRO A 82 14.46 -13.27 -7.81
C PRO A 82 15.19 -12.50 -6.71
N GLN A 83 14.71 -11.31 -6.36
CA GLN A 83 15.25 -10.43 -5.33
C GLN A 83 14.14 -9.58 -4.70
N SER A 84 14.47 -8.77 -3.70
CA SER A 84 13.47 -7.90 -3.08
C SER A 84 12.89 -6.90 -4.09
N HIS A 85 11.64 -6.49 -3.89
CA HIS A 85 10.98 -5.53 -4.77
C HIS A 85 11.76 -4.21 -4.89
N LEU A 86 12.43 -3.75 -3.81
CA LEU A 86 13.26 -2.54 -3.87
C LEU A 86 14.53 -2.73 -4.69
N ASP A 87 15.18 -3.90 -4.58
CA ASP A 87 16.38 -4.20 -5.36
C ASP A 87 16.03 -4.33 -6.85
N LEU A 88 14.90 -4.98 -7.16
CA LEU A 88 14.38 -5.10 -8.52
C LEU A 88 14.05 -3.75 -9.13
N LEU A 89 13.33 -2.89 -8.41
CA LEU A 89 12.98 -1.55 -8.90
C LEU A 89 14.19 -0.62 -9.02
N SER A 90 15.26 -0.88 -8.28
CA SER A 90 16.51 -0.10 -8.34
C SER A 90 17.51 -0.65 -9.38
N ASP A 91 17.26 -1.82 -9.96
CA ASP A 91 18.12 -2.42 -10.97
C ASP A 91 18.04 -1.60 -12.28
N PRO A 92 19.15 -1.10 -12.84
CA PRO A 92 19.14 -0.36 -14.10
C PRO A 92 18.65 -1.20 -15.30
N ASN A 93 18.67 -2.52 -15.20
CA ASN A 93 18.17 -3.44 -16.21
C ASN A 93 16.67 -3.71 -16.07
N PHE A 94 16.06 -3.37 -14.94
CA PHE A 94 14.61 -3.46 -14.80
C PHE A 94 13.93 -2.43 -15.69
N LYS A 95 13.03 -2.90 -16.54
CA LYS A 95 12.23 -2.07 -17.44
C LYS A 95 10.78 -2.15 -17.03
N ALA A 96 10.30 -1.09 -16.39
CA ALA A 96 8.88 -0.96 -16.12
C ALA A 96 8.13 -0.81 -17.44
N VAL A 97 6.92 -1.38 -17.50
CA VAL A 97 5.97 -1.12 -18.58
C VAL A 97 5.28 0.22 -18.38
N ALA A 98 4.63 0.75 -19.43
CA ALA A 98 3.81 1.94 -19.28
C ALA A 98 2.79 1.70 -18.15
N SER A 99 2.67 2.64 -17.21
CA SER A 99 1.86 2.43 -16.02
C SER A 99 0.97 3.60 -15.62
N ILE A 100 -0.26 3.31 -15.18
CA ILE A 100 -1.06 4.21 -14.34
C ILE A 100 -0.92 3.75 -12.88
N ILE A 101 -0.57 4.66 -11.97
CA ILE A 101 -0.51 4.42 -10.52
C ILE A 101 -1.57 5.28 -9.84
N THR A 102 -2.36 4.70 -8.94
CA THR A 102 -3.55 5.36 -8.38
C THR A 102 -3.53 5.35 -6.86
N VAL A 103 -4.15 6.37 -6.26
CA VAL A 103 -4.41 6.42 -4.82
C VAL A 103 -5.78 7.06 -4.55
N ASN A 104 -6.37 6.75 -3.40
CA ASN A 104 -7.60 7.38 -2.92
C ASN A 104 -7.27 8.26 -1.71
N ASN A 105 -7.83 9.46 -1.64
CA ASN A 105 -7.41 10.45 -0.64
C ASN A 105 -7.65 10.02 0.81
N HIS A 106 -8.75 9.31 1.08
CA HIS A 106 -9.09 8.79 2.41
C HIS A 106 -9.00 7.27 2.44
N LYS A 107 -7.87 6.73 1.96
CA LYS A 107 -7.61 5.30 1.73
C LYS A 107 -7.88 4.35 2.91
N TYR A 108 -7.94 4.87 4.13
CA TYR A 108 -8.23 4.11 5.35
C TYR A 108 -9.45 4.67 6.09
N GLY A 109 -10.28 5.46 5.42
CA GLY A 109 -11.30 6.31 6.03
C GLY A 109 -12.54 5.56 6.50
N TYR A 110 -12.85 4.37 5.98
CA TYR A 110 -14.05 3.62 6.38
C TYR A 110 -13.95 2.07 6.26
N GLY A 111 -14.25 1.54 5.07
CA GLY A 111 -14.42 0.12 4.73
C GLY A 111 -13.13 -0.70 4.80
N HIS A 112 -11.96 -0.04 4.82
CA HIS A 112 -10.68 -0.68 5.09
C HIS A 112 -10.21 -0.60 6.55
N SER A 113 -11.12 -0.38 7.50
CA SER A 113 -10.97 -1.03 8.80
C SER A 113 -11.14 -2.54 8.59
N SER A 114 -10.10 -3.17 8.00
CA SER A 114 -10.09 -4.56 7.59
C SER A 114 -10.67 -5.40 8.71
N LYS A 115 -11.52 -6.39 8.44
CA LYS A 115 -12.07 -7.25 9.52
C LYS A 115 -10.99 -7.74 10.47
N LEU A 116 -9.76 -7.90 9.98
CA LEU A 116 -8.55 -8.21 10.74
C LEU A 116 -8.08 -7.08 11.67
N LEU A 117 -7.92 -5.84 11.18
CA LEU A 117 -7.60 -4.68 12.03
C LEU A 117 -8.78 -4.27 12.93
N PHE A 118 -10.01 -4.33 12.45
CA PHE A 118 -11.21 -4.13 13.27
C PHE A 118 -11.27 -5.17 14.40
N LYS A 119 -10.88 -6.43 14.15
CA LYS A 119 -10.77 -7.46 15.21
C LYS A 119 -9.60 -7.23 16.16
N MET A 120 -8.44 -6.79 15.67
CA MET A 120 -7.25 -6.54 16.50
C MET A 120 -7.33 -5.25 17.31
N VAL A 121 -7.95 -4.22 16.75
CA VAL A 121 -7.78 -2.82 17.19
C VAL A 121 -9.13 -2.19 17.54
N GLY A 122 -10.26 -2.68 16.99
CA GLY A 122 -11.60 -2.13 17.24
C GLY A 122 -11.99 -1.02 16.26
N SER A 123 -13.17 -0.42 16.47
CA SER A 123 -13.70 0.65 15.60
C SER A 123 -13.04 2.00 15.91
N PHE A 124 -12.33 2.59 14.96
CA PHE A 124 -11.81 3.96 15.08
C PHE A 124 -12.93 5.01 15.18
N HIS A 125 -14.06 4.78 14.51
CA HIS A 125 -15.12 5.80 14.40
C HIS A 125 -15.84 6.11 15.71
N ASN A 126 -15.90 5.16 16.63
CA ASN A 126 -16.60 5.29 17.92
C ASN A 126 -15.65 5.19 19.13
N SER A 127 -14.34 5.37 18.91
CA SER A 127 -13.32 5.23 19.96
C SER A 127 -13.10 6.53 20.75
N THR A 128 -12.69 6.40 22.02
CA THR A 128 -12.21 7.52 22.84
C THR A 128 -10.75 7.86 22.53
N ASN A 129 -10.25 9.03 22.92
CA ASN A 129 -8.84 9.42 22.68
C ASN A 129 -7.86 8.41 23.23
N ASN A 130 -8.06 7.94 24.47
CA ASN A 130 -7.17 6.97 25.08
C ASN A 130 -7.18 5.64 24.31
N ALA A 131 -8.33 5.24 23.77
CA ALA A 131 -8.41 4.06 22.91
C ALA A 131 -7.65 4.29 21.59
N LEU A 132 -7.85 5.42 20.91
CA LEU A 132 -7.14 5.77 19.67
C LEU A 132 -5.61 5.80 19.87
N VAL A 133 -5.13 6.40 20.97
CA VAL A 133 -3.71 6.43 21.32
C VAL A 133 -3.17 5.03 21.60
N PHE A 134 -3.91 4.19 22.31
CA PHE A 134 -3.52 2.80 22.55
C PHE A 134 -3.47 2.00 21.25
N GLN A 135 -4.46 2.17 20.38
CA GLN A 135 -4.54 1.54 19.06
C GLN A 135 -3.35 1.94 18.17
N PHE A 136 -3.04 3.24 18.09
CA PHE A 136 -1.85 3.74 17.43
C PHE A 136 -0.58 3.11 18.01
N SER A 137 -0.42 3.17 19.34
CA SER A 137 0.76 2.61 20.01
C SER A 137 0.91 1.11 19.74
N HIS A 138 -0.19 0.35 19.75
CA HIS A 138 -0.17 -1.09 19.50
C HIS A 138 0.20 -1.43 18.06
N ILE A 139 -0.38 -0.74 17.07
CA ILE A 139 -0.06 -0.95 15.65
C ILE A 139 1.41 -0.61 15.39
N PHE A 140 1.86 0.55 15.86
CA PHE A 140 3.16 1.07 15.51
C PHE A 140 4.30 0.51 16.38
N SER A 141 4.06 0.05 17.61
CA SER A 141 5.12 -0.57 18.44
C SER A 141 5.61 -1.91 17.90
N ASN A 142 4.75 -2.66 17.19
CA ASN A 142 5.14 -3.88 16.51
C ASN A 142 5.97 -3.62 15.25
N ILE A 143 5.90 -2.39 14.70
CA ILE A 143 6.56 -2.01 13.45
C ILE A 143 7.77 -1.10 13.72
N TYR A 144 7.77 -0.35 14.83
CA TYR A 144 8.71 0.72 15.12
C TYR A 144 9.08 0.81 16.60
N HIS A 145 10.33 1.17 16.88
CA HIS A 145 10.81 1.45 18.24
C HIS A 145 10.21 2.75 18.80
N PHE A 146 10.12 2.85 20.13
CA PHE A 146 9.47 3.98 20.81
C PHE A 146 9.92 5.40 20.37
N PRO A 147 11.21 5.70 20.15
CA PRO A 147 11.64 7.03 19.67
C PRO A 147 11.07 7.42 18.30
N PHE A 148 10.64 6.43 17.50
CA PHE A 148 9.98 6.66 16.22
C PHE A 148 8.54 7.13 16.40
N LEU A 149 7.85 6.65 17.44
CA LEU A 149 6.45 7.01 17.71
C LEU A 149 6.33 8.50 18.07
N GLU A 150 7.33 9.05 18.76
CA GLU A 150 7.40 10.47 19.11
C GLU A 150 7.52 11.35 17.85
N LEU A 151 8.44 11.02 16.94
CA LEU A 151 8.59 11.76 15.67
C LEU A 151 7.33 11.72 14.80
N VAL A 152 6.64 10.57 14.75
CA VAL A 152 5.37 10.44 14.01
C VAL A 152 4.27 11.25 14.69
N ALA A 153 4.23 11.24 16.03
CA ALA A 153 3.24 12.01 16.77
C ALA A 153 3.41 13.51 16.57
N ASP A 154 4.65 14.01 16.58
CA ASP A 154 4.94 15.42 16.31
C ASP A 154 4.54 15.85 14.89
N GLU A 155 4.78 15.00 13.90
CA GLU A 155 4.49 15.28 12.48
C GLU A 155 2.98 15.27 12.16
N TYR A 156 2.18 14.51 12.91
CA TYR A 156 0.77 14.28 12.57
C TYR A 156 -0.23 14.88 13.56
N PHE A 157 0.06 14.88 14.86
CA PHE A 157 -0.89 15.30 15.89
C PHE A 157 -0.61 16.73 16.39
N GLY A 158 0.66 17.14 16.54
CA GLY A 158 0.97 18.45 17.11
C GLY A 158 0.30 18.66 18.49
N VAL A 159 -0.31 19.83 18.74
CA VAL A 159 -1.06 20.14 19.97
C VAL A 159 -2.57 19.99 19.73
N THR A 160 -3.06 18.77 19.51
CA THR A 160 -4.51 18.50 19.34
C THR A 160 -5.16 17.99 20.62
N GLU A 161 -6.22 18.65 21.06
CA GLU A 161 -7.02 18.26 22.24
C GLU A 161 -8.33 17.52 21.88
N TYR A 162 -8.77 17.54 20.62
CA TYR A 162 -10.09 17.07 20.19
C TYR A 162 -10.12 15.64 19.62
N THR A 163 -11.23 14.93 19.89
CA THR A 163 -11.39 13.50 19.60
C THR A 163 -11.54 13.16 18.12
N LEU A 164 -12.25 13.99 17.36
CA LEU A 164 -12.50 13.74 15.93
C LEU A 164 -11.25 14.01 15.09
N GLU A 165 -10.48 15.04 15.45
CA GLU A 165 -9.23 15.39 14.76
C GLU A 165 -8.17 14.30 14.96
N LEU A 166 -8.01 13.81 16.20
CA LEU A 166 -7.09 12.72 16.51
C LEU A 166 -7.42 11.45 15.72
N ARG A 167 -8.71 11.11 15.61
CA ARG A 167 -9.17 9.97 14.81
C ARG A 167 -8.80 10.15 13.35
N ASP A 168 -9.15 11.28 12.76
CA ASP A 168 -8.95 11.53 11.33
C ASP A 168 -7.45 11.58 10.97
N GLN A 169 -6.62 12.15 11.85
CA GLN A 169 -5.16 12.12 11.74
C GLN A 169 -4.62 10.69 11.80
N LEU A 170 -5.13 9.85 12.70
CA LEU A 170 -4.72 8.44 12.79
C LEU A 170 -5.08 7.65 11.53
N LEU A 171 -6.28 7.87 10.99
CA LEU A 171 -6.69 7.26 9.72
C LEU A 171 -5.84 7.77 8.54
N ASP A 172 -5.44 9.04 8.52
CA ASP A 172 -4.51 9.58 7.53
C ASP A 172 -3.10 8.99 7.67
N ILE A 173 -2.58 8.79 8.89
CA ILE A 173 -1.31 8.06 9.11
C ILE A 173 -1.41 6.66 8.50
N MET A 174 -2.46 5.90 8.84
CA MET A 174 -2.67 4.54 8.35
C MET A 174 -2.74 4.53 6.81
N GLY A 175 -3.54 5.40 6.21
CA GLY A 175 -3.66 5.51 4.75
C GLY A 175 -2.33 5.86 4.09
N ASN A 176 -1.61 6.84 4.63
CA ASN A 176 -0.32 7.27 4.10
C ASN A 176 0.71 6.14 4.16
N VAL A 177 0.89 5.52 5.32
CA VAL A 177 1.91 4.50 5.60
C VAL A 177 1.69 3.25 4.75
N PHE A 178 0.46 2.78 4.65
CA PHE A 178 0.16 1.50 4.01
C PHE A 178 -0.12 1.59 2.52
N PHE A 179 -0.48 2.78 1.99
CA PHE A 179 -0.96 2.87 0.61
C PHE A 179 -0.55 4.13 -0.13
N VAL A 180 -0.76 5.33 0.43
CA VAL A 180 -0.75 6.55 -0.39
C VAL A 180 0.67 6.95 -0.78
N ILE A 181 1.65 6.90 0.12
CA ILE A 181 3.01 7.38 -0.19
C ILE A 181 3.82 6.38 -1.03
N SER A 182 3.43 5.10 -1.04
CA SER A 182 4.09 4.09 -1.88
C SER A 182 3.80 4.31 -3.37
N GLY A 183 2.66 4.92 -3.72
CA GLY A 183 2.33 5.34 -5.07
C GLY A 183 3.38 6.28 -5.67
N PRO A 184 3.55 7.51 -5.16
CA PRO A 184 4.58 8.43 -5.66
C PRO A 184 6.00 7.84 -5.61
N LYS A 185 6.32 7.02 -4.60
CA LYS A 185 7.62 6.35 -4.51
C LYS A 185 7.82 5.35 -5.66
N THR A 186 6.81 4.56 -6.00
CA THR A 186 6.86 3.60 -7.12
C THR A 186 6.93 4.35 -8.45
N SER A 187 6.17 5.44 -8.60
CA SER A 187 6.24 6.29 -9.78
C SER A 187 7.66 6.81 -10.04
N GLN A 188 8.42 7.17 -8.99
CA GLN A 188 9.82 7.59 -9.12
C GLN A 188 10.72 6.52 -9.75
N TYR A 189 10.53 5.25 -9.40
CA TYR A 189 11.28 4.14 -10.01
C TYR A 189 10.86 3.90 -11.47
N HIS A 190 9.57 3.97 -11.75
CA HIS A 190 9.05 3.77 -13.11
C HIS A 190 9.57 4.86 -14.08
N ILE A 191 9.52 6.14 -13.68
CA ILE A 191 10.05 7.23 -14.51
C ILE A 191 11.57 7.13 -14.68
N ALA A 192 12.30 6.69 -13.64
CA ALA A 192 13.75 6.49 -13.71
C ALA A 192 14.14 5.36 -14.67
N SER A 193 13.29 4.34 -14.84
CA SER A 193 13.48 3.29 -15.84
C SER A 193 13.21 3.74 -17.29
N GLY A 194 12.66 4.95 -17.46
CA GLY A 194 12.27 5.54 -18.75
C GLY A 194 10.85 5.19 -19.19
N SER A 195 10.02 4.62 -18.31
CA SER A 195 8.67 4.18 -18.64
C SER A 195 7.64 5.32 -18.57
N PRO A 196 6.74 5.47 -19.57
CA PRO A 196 5.59 6.36 -19.48
C PRO A 196 4.76 6.03 -18.23
N THR A 197 4.69 6.97 -17.31
CA THR A 197 4.00 6.80 -16.03
C THR A 197 2.95 7.89 -15.90
N TYR A 198 1.75 7.54 -15.48
CA TYR A 198 0.66 8.47 -15.20
C TYR A 198 0.16 8.23 -13.79
N MET A 199 -0.24 9.29 -13.11
CA MET A 199 -0.73 9.19 -11.74
C MET A 199 -2.06 9.91 -11.56
N TYR A 200 -2.93 9.37 -10.71
CA TYR A 200 -4.10 10.09 -10.23
C TYR A 200 -4.39 9.86 -8.75
N GLU A 201 -5.07 10.83 -8.14
CA GLU A 201 -5.73 10.72 -6.85
C GLU A 201 -7.25 10.76 -7.06
N PHE A 202 -7.97 9.74 -6.60
CA PHE A 202 -9.43 9.76 -6.55
C PHE A 202 -9.89 10.39 -5.23
N GLN A 203 -10.82 11.33 -5.33
CA GLN A 203 -11.28 12.14 -4.21
C GLN A 203 -12.81 12.15 -4.06
N HIS A 204 -13.54 11.55 -5.01
CA HIS A 204 -14.99 11.63 -5.03
C HIS A 204 -15.64 10.71 -3.97
N ARG A 205 -16.67 11.22 -3.30
CA ARG A 205 -17.53 10.44 -2.41
C ARG A 205 -18.80 10.01 -3.14
N SER A 206 -18.83 8.76 -3.60
CA SER A 206 -20.01 8.26 -4.32
C SER A 206 -21.31 8.33 -3.52
N SER A 207 -22.39 8.67 -4.20
CA SER A 207 -23.74 8.82 -3.66
C SER A 207 -24.32 7.51 -3.14
N PHE A 208 -23.91 6.36 -3.69
CA PHE A 208 -24.39 5.04 -3.26
C PHE A 208 -24.07 4.75 -1.79
N TRP A 209 -23.04 5.37 -1.23
CA TRP A 209 -22.70 5.22 0.18
C TRP A 209 -23.77 5.78 1.11
N GLY A 210 -24.57 6.75 0.66
CA GLY A 210 -25.65 7.34 1.46
C GLY A 210 -25.20 7.69 2.88
N ASN A 211 -25.93 7.18 3.88
CA ASN A 211 -25.60 7.35 5.31
C ASN A 211 -24.71 6.23 5.87
N MET A 212 -24.29 5.25 5.06
CA MET A 212 -23.46 4.14 5.54
C MET A 212 -22.03 4.60 5.82
N LYS A 213 -21.47 5.45 4.96
CA LYS A 213 -20.14 6.05 5.12
C LYS A 213 -20.26 7.44 5.76
N PRO A 214 -19.41 7.84 6.72
CA PRO A 214 -19.42 9.19 7.26
C PRO A 214 -19.30 10.27 6.18
N GLU A 215 -19.93 11.43 6.39
CA GLU A 215 -19.96 12.51 5.39
C GLU A 215 -18.58 13.13 5.14
N ASN A 216 -17.73 13.21 6.17
CA ASN A 216 -16.36 13.70 6.08
C ASN A 216 -15.42 12.71 5.37
N VAL A 217 -15.83 11.47 5.13
CA VAL A 217 -15.01 10.47 4.43
C VAL A 217 -15.31 10.52 2.94
N LYS A 218 -14.32 11.00 2.18
CA LYS A 218 -14.30 11.06 0.71
C LYS A 218 -14.03 9.70 0.08
N ALA A 219 -13.01 9.57 -0.77
CA ALA A 219 -12.70 8.34 -1.47
C ALA A 219 -11.94 7.38 -0.54
N ASP A 220 -12.60 6.30 -0.16
CA ASP A 220 -12.02 5.24 0.65
C ASP A 220 -11.43 4.12 -0.22
N HIS A 221 -10.80 3.12 0.40
CA HIS A 221 -10.19 2.01 -0.32
C HIS A 221 -11.15 1.33 -1.31
N GLY A 222 -10.79 1.35 -2.59
CA GLY A 222 -11.54 0.70 -3.67
C GLY A 222 -12.68 1.55 -4.22
N ASP A 223 -12.92 2.77 -3.71
CA ASP A 223 -13.99 3.63 -4.25
C ASP A 223 -13.80 4.02 -5.73
N ASP A 224 -12.56 4.05 -6.22
CA ASP A 224 -12.22 4.38 -7.60
C ASP A 224 -12.54 3.26 -8.59
N ILE A 225 -12.69 2.00 -8.13
CA ILE A 225 -13.02 0.88 -9.02
C ILE A 225 -14.45 0.99 -9.56
N PHE A 226 -15.38 1.56 -8.79
CA PHE A 226 -16.80 1.64 -9.15
C PHE A 226 -17.06 2.48 -10.40
N PRO A 227 -16.56 3.72 -10.51
CA PRO A 227 -16.70 4.48 -11.75
C PRO A 227 -15.94 3.86 -12.92
N VAL A 228 -14.80 3.19 -12.70
CA VAL A 228 -14.05 2.50 -13.77
C VAL A 228 -14.81 1.29 -14.32
N LEU A 229 -15.53 0.54 -13.48
CA LEU A 229 -16.34 -0.60 -13.89
C LEU A 229 -17.77 -0.21 -14.34
N GLY A 230 -18.07 1.09 -14.42
CA GLY A 230 -19.37 1.57 -14.91
C GLY A 230 -20.53 1.37 -13.94
N ALA A 231 -20.26 1.20 -12.63
CA ALA A 231 -21.31 1.05 -11.61
C ALA A 231 -22.36 2.18 -11.64
N PRO A 232 -22.02 3.45 -11.93
CA PRO A 232 -23.02 4.53 -12.08
C PRO A 232 -24.10 4.31 -13.15
N PHE A 233 -23.88 3.42 -14.12
CA PHE A 233 -24.88 3.06 -15.14
C PHE A 233 -25.80 1.91 -14.72
N LEU A 234 -25.44 1.22 -13.64
CA LEU A 234 -26.17 0.08 -13.12
C LEU A 234 -27.10 0.53 -11.99
N LYS A 235 -28.26 -0.13 -11.89
CA LYS A 235 -29.19 0.02 -10.77
C LYS A 235 -29.41 -1.34 -10.14
N GLY A 236 -29.48 -1.38 -8.82
CA GLY A 236 -29.77 -2.63 -8.13
C GLY A 236 -29.63 -2.54 -6.61
N ASP A 237 -29.85 -3.69 -6.00
CA ASP A 237 -29.81 -3.90 -4.55
C ASP A 237 -28.48 -4.52 -4.09
N GLY A 238 -27.56 -4.76 -5.03
CA GLY A 238 -26.26 -5.34 -4.76
C GLY A 238 -25.35 -4.40 -3.97
N PRO A 239 -24.35 -4.95 -3.27
CA PRO A 239 -23.30 -4.14 -2.67
C PRO A 239 -22.67 -3.25 -3.75
N MET A 240 -22.44 -1.98 -3.42
CA MET A 240 -21.81 -1.00 -4.33
C MET A 240 -22.68 -0.56 -5.52
N LEU A 241 -23.99 -0.87 -5.50
CA LEU A 241 -24.96 -0.34 -6.45
C LEU A 241 -25.96 0.59 -5.75
N SER A 242 -26.39 1.65 -6.45
CA SER A 242 -27.42 2.55 -5.97
C SER A 242 -28.80 2.12 -6.47
N ARG A 243 -29.74 1.88 -5.55
CA ARG A 243 -31.17 1.71 -5.88
C ARG A 243 -31.76 2.93 -6.57
N LYS A 244 -31.33 4.13 -6.15
CA LYS A 244 -31.80 5.40 -6.70
C LYS A 244 -31.12 5.73 -8.04
N GLY A 245 -30.09 4.98 -8.43
CA GLY A 245 -29.16 5.33 -9.50
C GLY A 245 -28.13 6.37 -9.04
N ALA A 246 -27.10 6.56 -9.86
CA ALA A 246 -26.10 7.60 -9.68
C ALA A 246 -26.55 8.93 -10.33
N SER A 247 -25.97 10.04 -9.88
CA SER A 247 -26.22 11.35 -10.48
C SER A 247 -25.67 11.45 -11.91
N GLU A 248 -26.10 12.45 -12.68
CA GLU A 248 -25.56 12.63 -14.05
C GLU A 248 -24.08 13.05 -14.03
N GLU A 249 -23.65 13.77 -13.00
CA GLU A 249 -22.26 14.13 -12.77
C GLU A 249 -21.41 12.90 -12.45
N GLU A 250 -21.90 11.97 -11.62
CA GLU A 250 -21.21 10.69 -11.33
C GLU A 250 -21.12 9.79 -12.57
N LYS A 251 -22.17 9.75 -13.39
CA LYS A 251 -22.14 9.07 -14.68
C LYS A 251 -21.12 9.71 -15.62
N GLN A 252 -21.01 11.03 -15.62
CA GLN A 252 -20.03 11.73 -16.46
C GLN A 252 -18.60 11.50 -15.97
N LEU A 253 -18.37 11.48 -14.65
CA LEU A 253 -17.11 11.10 -14.04
C LEU A 253 -16.72 9.67 -14.46
N SER A 254 -17.65 8.71 -14.34
CA SER A 254 -17.44 7.32 -14.76
C SER A 254 -17.12 7.17 -16.25
N ARG A 255 -17.87 7.85 -17.14
CA ARG A 255 -17.55 7.88 -18.58
C ARG A 255 -16.13 8.39 -18.83
N THR A 256 -15.75 9.46 -18.16
CA THR A 256 -14.43 10.07 -18.31
C THR A 256 -13.32 9.14 -17.83
N MET A 257 -13.46 8.54 -16.65
CA MET A 257 -12.49 7.57 -16.12
C MET A 257 -12.34 6.34 -17.02
N MET A 258 -13.47 5.75 -17.45
CA MET A 258 -13.45 4.63 -18.41
C MET A 258 -12.76 5.02 -19.73
N LYS A 259 -12.95 6.25 -20.22
CA LYS A 259 -12.30 6.72 -21.45
C LYS A 259 -10.79 6.81 -21.27
N TYR A 260 -10.30 7.38 -20.16
CA TYR A 260 -8.85 7.40 -19.87
C TYR A 260 -8.27 5.98 -19.75
N TRP A 261 -8.91 5.11 -18.98
CA TRP A 261 -8.47 3.72 -18.79
C TRP A 261 -8.44 2.93 -20.10
N ALA A 262 -9.50 3.04 -20.91
CA ALA A 262 -9.59 2.37 -22.19
C ALA A 262 -8.61 2.94 -23.22
N ASN A 263 -8.34 4.24 -23.21
CA ASN A 263 -7.30 4.83 -24.07
C ASN A 263 -5.93 4.27 -23.69
N PHE A 264 -5.58 4.34 -22.41
CA PHE A 264 -4.32 3.81 -21.91
C PHE A 264 -4.13 2.33 -22.23
N ALA A 265 -5.15 1.51 -22.05
CA ALA A 265 -5.12 0.10 -22.40
C ALA A 265 -4.88 -0.18 -23.90
N ARG A 266 -5.25 0.76 -24.79
CA ARG A 266 -5.06 0.61 -26.25
C ARG A 266 -3.66 1.03 -26.72
N ASN A 267 -3.05 2.03 -26.11
CA ASN A 267 -1.87 2.69 -26.68
C ASN A 267 -0.81 3.14 -25.66
N GLY A 268 -1.01 2.89 -24.36
CA GLY A 268 -0.11 3.36 -23.29
C GLY A 268 -0.19 4.87 -22.98
N ASP A 269 -1.16 5.60 -23.55
CA ASP A 269 -1.44 7.02 -23.29
C ASP A 269 -2.94 7.21 -22.94
N PRO A 270 -3.28 7.67 -21.73
CA PRO A 270 -4.69 7.83 -21.34
C PRO A 270 -5.41 8.95 -22.12
N ASN A 271 -4.67 9.85 -22.77
CA ASN A 271 -5.24 11.04 -23.40
C ASN A 271 -6.10 10.74 -24.64
N GLY A 272 -7.01 11.67 -24.95
CA GLY A 272 -7.88 11.61 -26.13
C GLY A 272 -8.66 12.90 -26.31
N GLU A 273 -9.46 12.97 -27.37
CA GLU A 273 -10.34 14.14 -27.64
C GLU A 273 -11.33 14.36 -26.49
N ASP A 274 -11.67 15.63 -26.22
CA ASP A 274 -12.58 16.07 -25.16
C ASP A 274 -12.19 15.67 -23.73
N LEU A 275 -10.94 15.28 -23.51
CA LEU A 275 -10.39 15.00 -22.20
C LEU A 275 -9.46 16.13 -21.76
N LEU A 276 -9.46 16.43 -20.45
CA LEU A 276 -8.41 17.24 -19.86
C LEU A 276 -7.06 16.56 -20.12
N LYS A 277 -6.04 17.31 -20.56
CA LYS A 277 -4.74 16.71 -20.82
C LYS A 277 -4.17 16.16 -19.50
N TRP A 278 -3.98 14.85 -19.45
CA TRP A 278 -3.30 14.14 -18.36
C TRP A 278 -1.80 14.16 -18.65
N PRO A 279 -1.00 14.94 -17.90
CA PRO A 279 0.44 14.95 -18.04
C PRO A 279 1.03 13.60 -17.60
N ALA A 280 2.04 13.14 -18.32
CA ALA A 280 2.88 12.07 -17.80
C ALA A 280 3.54 12.54 -16.50
N TYR A 281 3.57 11.67 -15.51
CA TYR A 281 4.25 11.89 -14.26
C TYR A 281 5.75 12.04 -14.51
N ASP A 282 6.32 13.14 -14.04
CA ASP A 282 7.72 13.50 -14.26
C ASP A 282 8.26 14.27 -13.03
N GLN A 283 9.34 15.04 -13.22
CA GLN A 283 9.92 15.88 -12.17
C GLN A 283 8.97 17.00 -11.70
N ASN A 284 7.97 17.38 -12.50
CA ASN A 284 6.92 18.30 -12.09
C ASN A 284 5.88 17.64 -11.18
N LYS A 285 5.90 16.29 -11.02
CA LYS A 285 5.05 15.52 -10.11
C LYS A 285 3.56 15.81 -10.26
N GLN A 286 3.13 16.05 -11.50
CA GLN A 286 1.73 16.34 -11.82
C GLN A 286 0.91 15.07 -11.90
N HIS A 287 -0.34 15.12 -11.44
CA HIS A 287 -1.28 14.02 -11.46
C HIS A 287 -2.70 14.54 -11.69
N LEU A 288 -3.63 13.67 -12.11
CA LEU A 288 -5.04 14.03 -12.13
C LEU A 288 -5.65 13.88 -10.74
N GLU A 289 -6.52 14.81 -10.39
CA GLU A 289 -7.40 14.71 -9.23
C GLU A 289 -8.80 14.43 -9.74
N PHE A 290 -9.31 13.23 -9.49
CA PHE A 290 -10.66 12.84 -9.90
C PHE A 290 -11.65 13.14 -8.78
N ASP A 291 -12.41 14.22 -8.97
CA ASP A 291 -13.70 14.48 -8.34
C ASP A 291 -14.72 14.79 -9.45
N ILE A 292 -15.91 15.29 -9.13
CA ILE A 292 -16.89 15.78 -10.13
C ILE A 292 -16.23 16.77 -11.11
N ASN A 293 -15.36 17.64 -10.58
CA ASN A 293 -14.48 18.47 -11.38
C ASN A 293 -13.09 17.86 -11.39
N ILE A 294 -12.61 17.47 -12.56
CA ILE A 294 -11.28 16.87 -12.72
C ILE A 294 -10.26 17.99 -12.85
N THR A 295 -9.23 17.96 -12.01
CA THR A 295 -8.17 18.98 -11.95
C THR A 295 -6.78 18.36 -12.07
N ILE A 296 -5.76 19.22 -12.23
CA ILE A 296 -4.35 18.81 -12.20
C ILE A 296 -3.80 19.16 -10.83
N GLY A 297 -3.48 18.13 -10.05
CA GLY A 297 -2.75 18.24 -8.81
C GLY A 297 -1.24 18.21 -9.04
N LYS A 298 -0.47 18.57 -8.01
CA LYS A 298 0.99 18.52 -8.00
C LYS A 298 1.51 18.01 -6.67
N GLU A 299 2.65 17.33 -6.67
CA GLU A 299 3.41 16.98 -5.45
C GLU A 299 2.57 16.16 -4.44
N LEU A 300 1.84 15.16 -4.95
CA LEU A 300 0.96 14.32 -4.13
C LEU A 300 1.70 13.72 -2.93
N LYS A 301 1.31 14.17 -1.72
CA LYS A 301 1.89 13.76 -0.43
C LYS A 301 3.43 13.82 -0.40
N ASP A 302 4.06 14.69 -1.19
CA ASP A 302 5.52 14.71 -1.36
C ASP A 302 6.28 14.98 -0.05
N LYS A 303 5.78 15.93 0.75
CA LYS A 303 6.32 16.22 2.09
C LYS A 303 6.22 15.03 3.04
N LYS A 304 5.09 14.30 3.00
CA LYS A 304 4.90 13.10 3.82
C LYS A 304 5.83 11.99 3.34
N LEU A 305 5.95 11.77 2.02
CA LEU A 305 6.91 10.83 1.48
C LEU A 305 8.35 11.16 1.91
N GLU A 306 8.74 12.44 1.89
CA GLU A 306 10.06 12.88 2.33
C GLU A 306 10.28 12.60 3.82
N PHE A 307 9.33 12.99 4.68
CA PHE A 307 9.35 12.70 6.12
C PHE A 307 9.57 11.20 6.35
N TRP A 308 8.68 10.37 5.82
CA TRP A 308 8.68 8.93 6.00
C TRP A 308 9.95 8.25 5.46
N SER A 309 10.47 8.71 4.32
CA SER A 309 11.73 8.20 3.75
C SER A 309 12.94 8.51 4.64
N LYS A 310 12.99 9.72 5.23
CA LYS A 310 14.04 10.11 6.18
C LYS A 310 13.94 9.29 7.46
N THR A 311 12.74 9.19 8.04
CA THR A 311 12.50 8.48 9.30
C THR A 311 12.83 6.98 9.16
N GLN A 312 12.51 6.37 8.01
CA GLN A 312 12.89 4.98 7.73
C GLN A 312 14.41 4.78 7.64
N SER A 313 15.12 5.71 7.00
CA SER A 313 16.59 5.64 6.88
C SER A 313 17.26 5.74 8.25
N GLN A 314 16.75 6.60 9.13
CA GLN A 314 17.22 6.71 10.53
C GLN A 314 16.98 5.43 11.34
N LYS A 315 15.84 4.73 11.14
CA LYS A 315 15.58 3.42 11.75
C LYS A 315 16.65 2.39 11.36
N MET A 316 17.01 2.29 10.08
CA MET A 316 18.01 1.32 9.62
C MET A 316 19.40 1.58 10.23
N ILE A 317 19.78 2.84 10.40
CA ILE A 317 21.03 3.23 11.06
C ILE A 317 21.00 2.85 12.56
N SER A 318 19.91 3.18 13.26
CA SER A 318 19.75 2.85 14.70
C SER A 318 19.76 1.34 14.97
N SER A 319 19.04 0.56 14.15
CA SER A 319 19.00 -0.90 14.26
C SER A 319 20.37 -1.54 14.00
N ALA A 320 21.12 -1.05 13.01
CA ALA A 320 22.49 -1.52 12.73
C ALA A 320 23.46 -1.18 13.88
N VAL A 321 23.34 0.01 14.48
CA VAL A 321 24.15 0.43 15.63
C VAL A 321 23.82 -0.40 16.86
N LEU A 322 22.54 -0.66 17.16
CA LEU A 322 22.12 -1.53 18.26
C LEU A 322 22.61 -2.97 18.05
N HIS A 323 22.50 -3.53 16.83
CA HIS A 323 23.04 -4.86 16.52
C HIS A 323 24.56 -4.95 16.68
N SER A 324 25.31 -3.94 16.23
CA SER A 324 26.77 -3.90 16.41
C SER A 324 27.18 -3.77 17.88
N SER A 325 26.38 -3.06 18.68
CA SER A 325 26.59 -2.88 20.13
C SER A 325 26.28 -4.16 20.90
N PHE A 326 25.22 -4.88 20.54
CA PHE A 326 24.89 -6.19 21.10
C PHE A 326 25.93 -7.25 20.73
N HIS A 327 26.45 -7.25 19.50
CA HIS A 327 27.55 -8.14 19.11
C HIS A 327 28.83 -7.87 19.91
N SER A 328 29.17 -6.59 20.14
CA SER A 328 30.30 -6.16 20.97
C SER A 328 30.15 -6.57 22.45
N LEU A 329 28.96 -6.39 23.02
CA LEU A 329 28.65 -6.81 24.39
C LEU A 329 28.64 -8.34 24.56
N ALA A 330 28.10 -9.06 23.57
CA ALA A 330 28.10 -10.53 23.57
C ALA A 330 29.51 -11.11 23.38
N SER A 331 30.34 -10.53 22.52
CA SER A 331 31.74 -10.95 22.35
C SER A 331 32.58 -10.67 23.60
N ASN A 332 32.35 -9.53 24.27
CA ASN A 332 33.05 -9.18 25.50
C ASN A 332 32.60 -10.06 26.69
N SER A 333 31.32 -10.43 26.76
CA SER A 333 30.80 -11.37 27.76
C SER A 333 31.39 -12.78 27.58
N LEU A 334 31.47 -13.28 26.34
CA LEU A 334 32.06 -14.58 26.01
C LEU A 334 33.56 -14.63 26.30
N LEU A 335 34.28 -13.54 26.02
CA LEU A 335 35.71 -13.41 26.34
C LEU A 335 35.95 -13.42 27.86
N LEU A 336 35.07 -12.76 28.63
CA LEU A 336 35.13 -12.74 30.10
C LEU A 336 34.83 -14.11 30.72
N THR A 337 33.93 -14.89 30.12
CA THR A 337 33.61 -16.26 30.56
C THR A 337 34.71 -17.27 30.20
N LEU A 338 35.37 -17.10 29.05
CA LEU A 338 36.53 -17.92 28.69
C LEU A 338 37.75 -17.62 29.57
N LEU A 339 37.96 -16.36 29.95
CA LEU A 339 39.03 -15.97 30.87
C LEU A 339 38.81 -16.49 32.30
N THR A 340 37.58 -16.53 32.80
CA THR A 340 37.29 -17.12 34.12
C THR A 340 37.42 -18.64 34.15
N PHE A 341 37.15 -19.33 33.04
CA PHE A 341 37.32 -20.78 32.93
C PHE A 341 38.80 -21.23 32.79
N MET A 342 39.68 -20.34 32.31
CA MET A 342 41.12 -20.61 32.19
C MET A 342 41.92 -20.26 33.45
N ILE A 343 41.30 -19.57 34.41
CA ILE A 343 41.91 -19.15 35.69
C ILE A 343 41.42 -20.03 36.88
N SER A 344 40.41 -20.87 36.67
CA SER A 344 40.01 -21.97 37.57
C SER A 344 40.69 -23.27 37.19
#